data_AF-A0A924NNB6-F1
#
_entry.id   AF-A0A924NNB6-F1
#
_cell.length_a   1.000
_cell.length_b   1.000
_cell.length_c   1.000
_cell.angle_alpha   90.00
_cell.angle_beta   90.00
_cell.angle_gamma   90.00
#
_symmetry.space_group_name_H-M   'P 1'
#
loop_
_entity.id
_entity.type
_entity.pdbx_description
1 polymer ?
#
loop_
_entity_poly.entity_id
_entity_poly.type
_entity_poly.pdbx_seq_one_letter_code
_entity_poly.pdbx_strand_id
1 'polypeptide(L)'
;MAATHHVLAPDLLSHGGSAKPRGDYSLGAHACGIRDLLAALGHDRITLVGHSLGGGIAMQFAYQFPERVERLALVGAGGLGPEVSAFLRAATLPGAELVLPVIAHRWVRQAGRKVGELLGKLGVPVSPAVGAAL
;
A
#
# COMPACT_ATOMS: atom_id res chain seq x y z
N MET A 1 -2.03 11.30 -20.40
CA MET A 1 -3.43 11.14 -19.94
C MET A 1 -4.16 12.46 -19.78
N ALA A 2 -3.60 13.47 -19.08
CA ALA A 2 -4.28 14.75 -18.83
C ALA A 2 -4.69 15.56 -20.08
N ALA A 3 -4.04 15.34 -21.24
CA ALA A 3 -4.40 16.01 -22.49
C ALA A 3 -5.80 15.63 -23.02
N THR A 4 -6.36 14.49 -22.59
CA THR A 4 -7.63 13.97 -23.10
C THR A 4 -8.59 13.51 -22.01
N HIS A 5 -8.15 13.49 -20.75
CA HIS A 5 -8.92 12.99 -19.61
C HIS A 5 -8.80 13.94 -18.43
N HIS A 6 -9.88 14.05 -17.66
CA HIS A 6 -9.78 14.60 -16.31
C HIS A 6 -9.15 13.55 -15.40
N VAL A 7 -7.94 13.83 -14.91
CA VAL A 7 -7.13 12.86 -14.15
C VAL A 7 -7.15 13.23 -12.68
N LEU A 8 -7.64 12.30 -11.85
CA LEU A 8 -7.56 12.38 -10.40
C LEU A 8 -6.42 11.47 -9.91
N ALA A 9 -5.44 12.04 -9.21
CA ALA A 9 -4.31 11.31 -8.62
C ALA A 9 -4.10 11.76 -7.17
N PRO A 10 -4.99 11.40 -6.24
CA PRO A 10 -4.89 11.80 -4.85
C PRO A 10 -3.80 11.03 -4.10
N ASP A 11 -3.20 11.69 -3.11
CA ASP A 11 -2.43 10.98 -2.08
C ASP A 11 -3.41 10.21 -1.17
N LEU A 12 -3.24 8.89 -1.06
CA LEU A 12 -4.04 8.08 -0.14
C LEU A 12 -3.82 8.49 1.31
N LEU A 13 -4.79 8.22 2.18
CA LEU A 13 -4.60 8.41 3.63
C LEU A 13 -3.32 7.68 4.08
N SER A 14 -2.55 8.29 4.98
CA SER A 14 -1.19 7.93 5.39
C SER A 14 -0.05 8.10 4.36
N HIS A 15 -0.34 8.46 3.11
CA HIS A 15 0.65 8.63 2.05
C HIS A 15 0.86 10.10 1.69
N GLY A 16 2.02 10.43 1.12
CA GLY A 16 2.32 11.76 0.59
C GLY A 16 1.96 12.92 1.52
N GLY A 17 1.27 13.92 0.99
CA GLY A 17 0.74 15.09 1.70
C GLY A 17 -0.54 14.83 2.48
N SER A 18 -1.18 13.67 2.33
CA SER A 18 -2.40 13.33 3.06
C SER A 18 -2.16 13.10 4.56
N ALA A 19 -3.22 13.31 5.33
CA ALA A 19 -3.21 13.13 6.78
C ALA A 19 -2.82 11.70 7.17
N LYS A 20 -2.20 11.57 8.35
CA LYS A 20 -1.72 10.29 8.91
C LYS A 20 -2.38 10.01 10.28
N PRO A 21 -3.73 10.01 10.38
CA PRO A 21 -4.41 9.76 11.64
C PRO A 21 -4.21 8.31 12.09
N ARG A 22 -4.48 8.01 13.36
CA ARG A 22 -4.70 6.61 13.76
C ARG A 22 -6.10 6.22 13.28
N GLY A 23 -6.24 5.08 12.63
CA GLY A 23 -7.50 4.66 12.05
C GLY A 23 -7.40 3.33 11.32
N ASP A 24 -8.48 2.99 10.62
CA ASP A 24 -8.52 1.81 9.77
C ASP A 24 -7.81 2.10 8.43
N TYR A 25 -6.80 1.29 8.13
CA TYR A 25 -6.01 1.31 6.89
C TYR A 25 -6.21 0.04 6.05
N SER A 26 -7.31 -0.68 6.30
CA SER A 26 -7.73 -1.80 5.47
C SER A 26 -7.95 -1.35 4.02
N LEU A 27 -7.86 -2.30 3.08
CA LEU A 27 -8.22 -2.04 1.69
C LEU A 27 -9.65 -1.50 1.58
N GLY A 28 -10.56 -1.97 2.43
CA GLY A 28 -11.95 -1.50 2.49
C GLY A 28 -12.06 -0.06 2.94
N ALA A 29 -11.31 0.35 3.97
CA ALA A 29 -11.28 1.75 4.41
C ALA A 29 -10.72 2.67 3.32
N HIS A 30 -9.65 2.25 2.63
CA HIS A 30 -9.12 3.00 1.49
C HIS A 30 -10.13 3.12 0.34
N ALA A 31 -10.86 2.05 0.02
CA ALA A 31 -11.89 2.06 -1.01
C ALA A 31 -13.05 3.00 -0.64
N CYS A 32 -13.53 2.98 0.62
CA CYS A 32 -14.50 3.95 1.12
C CYS A 32 -13.98 5.39 1.00
N GLY A 33 -12.71 5.64 1.32
CA GLY A 33 -12.08 6.95 1.15
C GLY A 33 -12.09 7.44 -0.30
N ILE A 34 -11.83 6.55 -1.26
CA ILE A 34 -11.94 6.89 -2.70
C ILE A 34 -13.39 7.23 -3.05
N ARG A 35 -14.37 6.45 -2.59
CA ARG A 35 -15.80 6.72 -2.83
C ARG A 35 -16.18 8.11 -2.33
N ASP A 36 -15.76 8.45 -1.12
CA ASP A 36 -16.09 9.73 -0.50
C ASP A 36 -15.42 10.91 -1.20
N LEU A 37 -14.18 10.73 -1.67
CA LEU A 37 -13.50 11.70 -2.51
C LEU A 37 -14.26 11.93 -3.83
N LEU A 38 -14.69 10.86 -4.51
CA LEU A 38 -15.45 10.97 -5.75
C LEU A 38 -16.78 11.69 -5.53
N ALA A 39 -17.50 11.38 -4.45
CA ALA A 39 -18.72 12.06 -4.07
C ALA A 39 -18.49 13.55 -3.80
N ALA A 40 -17.42 13.91 -3.07
CA ALA A 40 -17.07 15.29 -2.78
C ALA A 40 -16.69 16.10 -4.05
N LEU A 41 -16.11 15.44 -5.05
CA LEU A 41 -15.73 16.04 -6.33
C LEU A 41 -16.86 16.01 -7.38
N GLY A 42 -18.00 15.37 -7.09
CA GLY A 42 -19.14 15.27 -8.01
C GLY A 42 -18.92 14.28 -9.17
N HIS A 43 -18.18 13.20 -8.93
CA HIS A 43 -17.94 12.15 -9.93
C HIS A 43 -18.67 10.86 -9.55
N ASP A 44 -19.62 10.44 -10.40
CA ASP A 44 -20.40 9.24 -10.14
C ASP A 44 -19.69 7.95 -10.55
N ARG A 45 -19.01 7.99 -11.70
CA ARG A 45 -18.35 6.83 -12.31
C ARG A 45 -16.97 7.20 -12.87
N ILE A 46 -16.02 6.29 -12.74
CA ILE A 46 -14.63 6.52 -13.17
C ILE A 46 -14.02 5.32 -13.89
N THR A 47 -13.01 5.60 -14.73
CA THR A 47 -12.00 4.59 -15.08
C THR A 47 -10.95 4.58 -13.97
N LEU A 48 -10.78 3.42 -13.31
CA LEU A 48 -9.93 3.28 -12.12
C LEU A 48 -8.63 2.57 -12.49
N VAL A 49 -7.50 3.17 -12.08
CA VAL A 49 -6.16 2.60 -12.29
C VAL A 49 -5.51 2.37 -10.93
N GLY A 50 -5.09 1.13 -10.65
CA GLY A 50 -4.46 0.74 -9.39
C GLY A 50 -3.04 0.20 -9.59
N HIS A 51 -2.05 0.79 -8.90
CA HIS A 51 -0.66 0.33 -8.91
C HIS A 51 -0.20 -0.15 -7.54
N SER A 52 0.49 -1.29 -7.45
CA SER A 52 0.98 -1.85 -6.17
C SER A 52 -0.13 -1.96 -5.13
N LEU A 53 0.00 -1.37 -3.93
CA LEU A 53 -1.08 -1.27 -2.93
C LEU A 53 -2.39 -0.72 -3.55
N GLY A 54 -2.27 0.26 -4.43
CA GLY A 54 -3.41 0.84 -5.15
C GLY A 54 -4.14 -0.17 -6.04
N GLY A 55 -3.48 -1.24 -6.48
CA GLY A 55 -4.12 -2.36 -7.17
C GLY A 55 -5.08 -3.14 -6.28
N GLY A 56 -4.66 -3.46 -5.05
CA GLY A 56 -5.50 -4.10 -4.05
C GLY A 56 -6.70 -3.23 -3.66
N ILE A 57 -6.46 -1.92 -3.51
CA ILE A 57 -7.51 -0.94 -3.23
C ILE A 57 -8.47 -0.84 -4.42
N ALA A 58 -7.97 -0.84 -5.66
CA ALA A 58 -8.81 -0.74 -6.85
C ALA A 58 -9.70 -1.97 -7.06
N MET A 59 -9.17 -3.17 -6.78
CA MET A 59 -9.96 -4.41 -6.76
C MET A 59 -11.03 -4.37 -5.67
N GLN A 60 -10.67 -3.92 -4.46
CA GLN A 60 -11.62 -3.78 -3.36
C GLN A 60 -12.72 -2.77 -3.68
N PHE A 61 -12.36 -1.64 -4.30
CA PHE A 61 -13.31 -0.62 -4.73
C PHE A 61 -14.27 -1.17 -5.79
N ALA A 62 -13.77 -1.88 -6.80
CA ALA A 62 -14.60 -2.51 -7.82
C ALA A 62 -15.53 -3.58 -7.26
N TYR A 63 -15.11 -4.28 -6.19
CA TYR A 63 -15.96 -5.23 -5.47
C TYR A 63 -17.06 -4.55 -4.65
N GLN A 64 -16.74 -3.46 -3.95
CA GLN A 64 -17.67 -2.77 -3.05
C GLN A 64 -18.63 -1.81 -3.77
N PHE A 65 -18.17 -1.16 -4.85
CA PHE A 65 -18.89 -0.13 -5.59
C PHE A 65 -18.83 -0.38 -7.11
N PRO A 66 -19.24 -1.56 -7.61
CA PRO A 66 -19.11 -1.92 -9.03
C PRO A 66 -19.81 -0.93 -9.97
N GLU A 67 -20.91 -0.32 -9.52
CA GLU A 67 -21.67 0.70 -10.24
C GLU A 67 -20.85 1.96 -10.55
N ARG A 68 -19.80 2.23 -9.76
CA ARG A 68 -18.92 3.40 -9.89
C ARG A 68 -17.70 3.17 -10.79
N VAL A 69 -17.52 1.96 -11.33
CA VAL A 69 -16.36 1.62 -12.17
C VAL A 69 -16.79 1.43 -13.63
N GLU A 70 -16.22 2.22 -14.53
CA GLU A 70 -16.36 2.05 -15.99
C GLU A 70 -15.39 1.00 -16.53
N ARG A 71 -14.13 1.13 -16.12
CA ARG A 71 -13.01 0.29 -16.55
C ARG A 71 -12.02 0.20 -15.38
N LEU A 72 -11.33 -0.93 -15.28
CA LEU A 72 -10.31 -1.17 -14.27
C LEU A 72 -9.00 -1.54 -14.95
N ALA A 73 -7.92 -0.86 -14.60
CA ALA A 73 -6.56 -1.21 -15.01
C ALA A 73 -5.69 -1.48 -13.77
N LEU A 74 -4.98 -2.60 -13.77
CA LEU A 74 -4.11 -3.04 -12.68
C LEU A 74 -2.67 -3.09 -13.17
N VAL A 75 -1.77 -2.40 -12.46
CA VAL A 75 -0.36 -2.28 -12.84
C VAL A 75 0.50 -2.75 -11.67
N GLY A 76 1.15 -3.91 -11.80
CA GLY A 76 1.94 -4.48 -10.69
C GLY A 76 1.14 -4.55 -9.38
N ALA A 77 -0.13 -4.93 -9.47
CA ALA A 77 -1.09 -4.84 -8.37
C ALA A 77 -0.72 -5.77 -7.20
N GLY A 78 -0.70 -5.22 -6.00
CA GLY A 78 -0.62 -5.98 -4.76
C GLY A 78 -1.98 -6.59 -4.43
N GLY A 79 -1.97 -7.78 -3.85
CA GLY A 79 -3.17 -8.40 -3.29
C GLY A 79 -3.51 -9.79 -3.81
N LEU A 80 -2.87 -10.29 -4.88
CA LEU A 80 -3.17 -11.64 -5.40
C LEU A 80 -1.93 -12.32 -6.00
N GLY A 81 -1.85 -13.64 -5.82
CA GLY A 81 -0.92 -14.54 -6.53
C GLY A 81 0.21 -15.12 -5.68
N PRO A 82 0.83 -16.24 -6.12
CA PRO A 82 2.01 -16.84 -5.47
C PRO A 82 3.24 -15.91 -5.49
N GLU A 83 3.21 -14.90 -6.35
CA GLU A 83 4.23 -13.86 -6.53
C GLU A 83 4.32 -12.89 -5.33
N VAL A 84 3.31 -12.86 -4.44
CA VAL A 84 3.37 -12.02 -3.24
C VAL A 84 4.44 -12.57 -2.30
N SER A 85 5.41 -11.72 -1.94
CA SER A 85 6.54 -12.13 -1.11
C SER A 85 6.08 -12.81 0.18
N ALA A 86 6.79 -13.85 0.60
CA ALA A 86 6.47 -14.61 1.81
C ALA A 86 6.36 -13.69 3.05
N PHE A 87 7.15 -12.63 3.10
CA PHE A 87 7.08 -11.60 4.14
C PHE A 87 5.74 -10.87 4.15
N LEU A 88 5.26 -10.40 2.99
CA LEU A 88 3.95 -9.74 2.87
C LEU A 88 2.81 -10.68 3.26
N ARG A 89 2.91 -11.97 2.91
CA ARG A 89 1.93 -12.99 3.33
C ARG A 89 1.98 -13.27 4.83
N ALA A 90 3.17 -13.30 5.43
CA ALA A 90 3.32 -13.47 6.86
C ALA A 90 2.71 -12.28 7.64
N ALA A 91 2.80 -11.08 7.10
CA ALA A 91 2.21 -9.88 7.69
C ALA A 91 0.67 -9.91 7.74
N THR A 92 0.00 -10.84 7.04
CA THR A 92 -1.46 -11.02 7.10
C THR A 92 -1.90 -12.20 7.98
N LEU A 93 -0.97 -12.92 8.61
CA LEU A 93 -1.31 -14.03 9.51
C LEU A 93 -1.90 -13.51 10.83
N PRO A 94 -2.84 -14.25 11.46
CA PRO A 94 -3.30 -13.93 12.81
C PRO A 94 -2.09 -13.85 13.78
N GLY A 95 -2.04 -12.80 14.59
CA GLY A 95 -0.92 -12.50 15.50
C GLY A 95 0.13 -11.56 14.91
N ALA A 96 0.15 -11.34 13.59
CA ALA A 96 1.06 -10.37 12.97
C ALA A 96 0.77 -8.95 13.47
N GLU A 97 -0.48 -8.63 13.81
CA GLU A 97 -0.92 -7.37 14.39
C GLU A 97 -0.28 -7.03 15.74
N LEU A 98 0.22 -8.03 16.48
CA LEU A 98 0.95 -7.83 17.74
C LEU A 98 2.44 -7.57 17.48
N VAL A 99 2.99 -8.19 16.44
CA VAL A 99 4.41 -8.18 16.12
C VAL A 99 4.79 -6.96 15.26
N LEU A 100 3.96 -6.61 14.28
CA LEU A 100 4.19 -5.51 13.35
C LEU A 100 4.39 -4.16 14.05
N PRO A 101 3.60 -3.75 15.07
CA PRO A 101 3.81 -2.50 15.79
C PRO A 101 5.15 -2.45 16.51
N VAL A 102 5.61 -3.59 17.05
CA VAL A 102 6.89 -3.70 17.75
C VAL A 102 8.04 -3.52 16.75
N ILE A 103 8.02 -4.24 15.63
CA ILE A 103 9.06 -4.14 14.59
C ILE A 103 9.04 -2.76 13.91
N ALA A 104 7.85 -2.20 13.67
CA ALA A 104 7.68 -0.89 13.04
C ALA A 104 7.96 0.28 14.00
N HIS A 105 8.06 0.03 15.32
CA HIS A 105 8.28 1.07 16.32
C HIS A 105 9.56 1.85 16.00
N ARG A 106 9.49 3.19 16.06
CA ARG A 106 10.62 4.08 15.67
C ARG A 106 11.91 3.73 16.38
N TRP A 107 11.83 3.37 17.66
CA TRP A 107 12.98 2.99 18.48
C TRP A 107 13.60 1.67 18.00
N VAL A 108 12.78 0.66 17.69
CA VAL A 108 13.26 -0.64 17.17
C VAL A 108 13.91 -0.45 15.79
N ARG A 109 13.30 0.35 14.92
CA ARG A 109 13.89 0.71 13.62
C ARG A 109 15.16 1.54 13.71
N GLN A 110 15.30 2.41 14.72
CA GLN A 110 16.53 3.18 14.95
C GLN A 110 17.64 2.31 15.56
N ALA A 111 17.29 1.45 16.51
CA ALA A 111 18.22 0.49 17.10
C ALA A 111 18.75 -0.48 16.04
N GLY A 112 17.85 -1.06 15.22
CA GLY A 112 18.23 -1.95 14.12
C GLY A 112 19.14 -1.28 13.09
N ARG A 113 18.90 -0.01 12.74
CA ARG A 113 19.80 0.76 11.86
C ARG A 113 21.18 0.99 12.48
N LYS A 114 21.25 1.39 13.76
CA LYS A 114 22.52 1.59 14.46
C LYS A 114 23.33 0.30 14.59
N VAL A 115 22.66 -0.82 14.86
CA VAL A 115 23.30 -2.14 14.92
C VAL A 115 23.79 -2.57 13.53
N GLY A 116 22.98 -2.35 12.48
CA GLY A 116 23.38 -2.61 11.10
C GLY A 116 24.58 -1.77 10.65
N GLU A 117 24.61 -0.48 11.00
CA GLU A 117 25.75 0.40 10.74
C GLU A 117 27.01 -0.04 11.49
N LEU A 118 26.88 -0.51 12.74
CA LEU A 118 28.00 -1.03 13.53
C LEU A 118 28.56 -2.33 12.95
N LEU A 119 27.68 -3.25 12.56
CA LEU A 119 28.04 -4.51 11.92
C LEU A 119 28.71 -4.30 10.55
N GLY A 120 28.21 -3.33 9.76
CA GLY A 120 28.85 -2.92 8.50
C GLY A 120 30.24 -2.34 8.71
N LYS A 121 30.47 -1.55 9.78
CA LYS A 121 31.80 -1.06 10.16
C LYS A 121 32.75 -2.17 10.62
N LEU A 122 32.21 -3.29 11.10
CA LEU A 122 32.97 -4.48 11.51
C LEU A 122 33.18 -5.48 10.36
N GLY A 123 32.80 -5.12 9.12
CA GLY A 123 33.00 -5.97 7.94
C GLY A 123 32.00 -7.12 7.81
N VAL A 124 30.94 -7.13 8.64
CA VAL A 124 29.85 -8.10 8.52
C VAL A 124 28.85 -7.58 7.49
N PRO A 125 28.59 -8.29 6.37
CA PRO A 125 27.69 -7.82 5.34
C PRO A 125 26.26 -7.76 5.87
N VAL A 126 25.74 -6.54 6.01
CA VAL A 126 24.34 -6.30 6.40
C VAL A 126 23.55 -5.97 5.14
N SER A 127 23.13 -7.00 4.41
CA SER A 127 22.07 -6.88 3.41
C SER A 127 21.10 -8.05 3.59
N PRO A 128 19.77 -7.80 3.60
CA PRO A 128 18.85 -8.87 3.27
C PRO A 128 19.09 -9.18 1.80
N ALA A 129 19.62 -10.35 1.48
CA ALA A 129 19.66 -10.85 0.11
C ALA A 129 18.21 -11.03 -0.39
N VAL A 130 17.62 -9.96 -0.89
CA VAL A 130 16.42 -9.93 -1.73
C VAL A 130 16.83 -9.16 -2.96
N GLY A 131 17.48 -9.85 -3.88
CA GLY A 131 18.09 -9.23 -5.07
C GLY A 131 19.03 -10.17 -5.80
N ALA A 132 18.58 -11.39 -6.08
CA ALA A 132 19.25 -12.29 -7.03
C ALA A 132 18.21 -13.23 -7.66
N ALA A 133 17.31 -12.65 -8.45
CA ALA A 133 16.56 -13.29 -9.53
C ALA A 133 15.75 -12.21 -10.27
N LEU A 134 16.45 -11.44 -11.10
CA LEU A 134 15.94 -10.94 -12.37
C LEU A 134 16.86 -11.51 -13.45
#